data_AF-A0ABC8SJX3-F1
#
_entry.id   AF-A0ABC8SJX3-F1
#
_cell.length_a   1.000
_cell.length_b   1.000
_cell.length_c   1.000
_cell.angle_alpha   90.00
_cell.angle_beta   90.00
_cell.angle_gamma   90.00
#
_symmetry.space_group_name_H-M   'P 1'
#
loop_
_entity.id
_entity.type
_entity.pdbx_description
1 polymer ?
#
loop_
_entity_poly.entity_id
_entity_poly.type
_entity_poly.pdbx_seq_one_letter_code
_entity_poly.pdbx_strand_id
1 'polypeptide(L)'
;MANHFLLTIILVALASSFAHASDPSPLQDFCVAIDETKDAVFVNEKFCKDPKLATADDFYFSGPKMLGLHIPRSTSNRVGLNVTQVNVEQIPGLNTLGISLVRIDYDPNGLNAPHSHPCATEIRVVLEGTPPCWLCHFQFRSWQPPLHQGPTQRRCLCVSGGSHSLPIQCGQI
;
A
#
# COMPACT_ATOMS: atom_id res chain seq x y z
N MET A 1 -43.55 16.25 -8.07
CA MET A 1 -42.67 15.47 -7.15
C MET A 1 -41.46 14.86 -7.86
N ALA A 2 -41.62 14.14 -8.97
CA ALA A 2 -40.50 13.55 -9.72
C ALA A 2 -39.45 14.57 -10.24
N ASN A 3 -39.88 15.75 -10.72
CA ASN A 3 -38.96 16.76 -11.27
C ASN A 3 -38.05 17.38 -10.19
N HIS A 4 -38.57 17.59 -8.98
CA HIS A 4 -37.75 18.08 -7.85
C HIS A 4 -36.77 17.01 -7.38
N PHE A 5 -37.17 15.74 -7.39
CA PHE A 5 -36.28 14.63 -7.02
C PHE A 5 -35.10 14.47 -8.01
N LEU A 6 -35.35 14.59 -9.31
CA LEU A 6 -34.30 14.58 -10.33
C LEU A 6 -33.36 15.79 -10.18
N LEU A 7 -33.91 16.98 -9.95
CA LEU A 7 -33.12 18.19 -9.69
C LEU A 7 -32.21 18.03 -8.46
N THR A 8 -32.72 17.43 -7.37
CA THR A 8 -31.91 17.18 -6.17
C THR A 8 -30.77 16.18 -6.41
N ILE A 9 -31.00 15.12 -7.18
CA ILE A 9 -29.94 14.13 -7.51
C ILE A 9 -28.85 14.79 -8.35
N ILE A 10 -29.23 15.59 -9.34
CA ILE A 10 -28.28 16.34 -10.18
C ILE A 10 -27.47 17.31 -9.31
N LEU A 11 -28.12 18.06 -8.41
CA LEU A 11 -27.42 19.00 -7.54
C LEU A 11 -26.42 18.31 -6.60
N VAL A 12 -26.80 17.16 -6.02
CA VAL A 12 -25.92 16.36 -5.15
C VAL A 12 -24.74 15.79 -5.94
N ALA A 13 -24.97 15.30 -7.16
CA ALA A 13 -23.90 14.79 -8.03
C ALA A 13 -22.93 15.88 -8.49
N LEU A 14 -23.40 17.12 -8.70
CA LEU A 14 -22.54 18.27 -8.99
C LEU A 14 -21.81 18.80 -7.74
N ALA A 15 -22.40 18.64 -6.55
CA ALA A 15 -21.81 19.05 -5.28
C ALA A 15 -20.77 18.04 -4.74
N SER A 16 -20.83 16.77 -5.17
CA SER A 16 -19.79 15.78 -4.86
C SER A 16 -18.53 16.08 -5.66
N SER A 17 -17.52 16.64 -5.00
CA SER A 17 -16.17 16.78 -5.54
C SER A 17 -15.45 15.43 -5.56
N PHE A 18 -14.75 15.13 -6.65
CA PHE A 18 -13.78 14.04 -6.67
C PHE A 18 -12.57 14.48 -5.85
N ALA A 19 -12.44 13.94 -4.64
CA ALA A 19 -11.23 14.09 -3.85
C ALA A 19 -10.14 13.20 -4.47
N HIS A 20 -9.13 13.84 -5.09
CA HIS A 20 -7.92 13.16 -5.52
C HIS A 20 -6.88 13.27 -4.41
N ALA A 21 -6.71 12.18 -3.66
CA ALA A 21 -5.62 12.01 -2.71
C ALA A 21 -4.57 11.10 -3.36
N SER A 22 -3.65 11.70 -4.08
CA SER A 22 -2.45 11.05 -4.61
C SER A 22 -1.23 11.84 -4.18
N ASP A 23 -0.08 11.18 -4.13
CA ASP A 23 1.17 11.87 -3.86
C ASP A 23 1.45 12.96 -4.92
N PRO A 24 2.14 14.05 -4.54
CA PRO A 24 2.60 15.05 -5.48
C PRO A 24 3.49 14.42 -6.55
N SER A 25 3.39 14.91 -7.80
CA SER A 25 4.31 14.49 -8.85
C SER A 25 5.75 14.94 -8.55
N PRO A 26 6.76 14.11 -8.85
CA PRO A 26 8.15 14.49 -8.63
C PRO A 26 8.53 15.68 -9.53
N LEU A 27 9.25 16.65 -8.97
CA LEU A 27 9.73 17.84 -9.69
C LEU A 27 11.10 17.63 -10.36
N GLN A 28 11.70 16.45 -10.16
CA GLN A 28 13.05 16.07 -10.55
C GLN A 28 13.11 14.55 -10.69
N ASP A 29 14.16 14.00 -11.30
CA ASP A 29 14.26 12.56 -11.57
C ASP A 29 14.16 11.69 -10.31
N PHE A 30 14.79 12.13 -9.22
CA PHE A 30 14.73 11.45 -7.93
C PHE A 30 15.03 12.39 -6.76
N CYS A 31 14.56 12.02 -5.57
CA CYS A 31 14.84 12.70 -4.30
C CYS A 31 15.09 11.63 -3.23
N VAL A 32 16.32 11.17 -3.06
CA VAL A 32 16.62 10.13 -2.06
C VAL A 32 16.38 10.68 -0.65
N ALA A 33 15.51 10.03 0.13
CA ALA A 33 15.22 10.45 1.50
C ALA A 33 16.45 10.40 2.41
N ILE A 34 16.57 11.36 3.32
CA ILE A 34 17.53 11.34 4.44
C ILE A 34 16.80 11.23 5.78
N ASP A 35 17.50 10.72 6.79
CA ASP A 35 17.00 10.75 8.16
C ASP A 35 16.91 12.21 8.65
N GLU A 36 15.78 12.54 9.27
CA GLU A 36 15.52 13.88 9.78
C GLU A 36 16.55 14.27 10.85
N THR A 37 17.08 15.48 10.75
CA THR A 37 17.89 16.08 11.83
C THR A 37 16.95 16.57 12.93
N LYS A 38 17.46 16.67 14.17
CA LYS A 38 16.65 16.95 15.37
C LYS A 38 15.84 18.25 15.33
N ASP A 39 16.18 19.18 14.45
CA ASP A 39 15.56 20.50 14.32
C ASP A 39 15.14 20.81 12.87
N ALA A 40 14.83 19.77 12.08
CA ALA A 40 14.43 19.94 10.68
C ALA A 40 13.03 20.57 10.55
N VAL A 41 12.79 21.27 9.43
CA VAL A 41 11.48 21.84 9.10
C VAL A 41 10.52 20.72 8.71
N PHE A 42 9.27 20.77 9.16
CA PHE A 42 8.26 19.79 8.74
C PHE A 42 7.88 20.00 7.27
N VAL A 43 7.98 18.94 6.47
CA VAL A 43 7.58 18.90 5.06
C VAL A 43 6.69 17.68 4.81
N ASN A 44 5.91 17.67 3.73
CA ASN A 44 4.93 16.60 3.48
C ASN A 44 5.57 15.23 3.16
N GLU A 45 6.79 15.23 2.64
CA GLU A 45 7.59 14.04 2.29
C GLU A 45 8.83 13.99 3.20
N LYS A 46 9.94 13.41 2.71
CA LYS A 46 11.25 13.51 3.38
C LYS A 46 12.20 14.45 2.66
N PHE A 47 13.15 15.00 3.42
CA PHE A 47 14.25 15.77 2.85
C PHE A 47 15.07 14.94 1.86
N CYS A 48 15.53 15.60 0.80
CA CYS A 48 16.36 14.96 -0.22
C CYS A 48 17.86 15.06 0.14
N LYS A 49 18.59 13.97 -0.08
CA LYS A 49 20.04 13.95 -0.26
C LYS A 49 20.43 14.76 -1.50
N ASP A 50 21.64 15.33 -1.52
CA ASP A 50 22.20 15.94 -2.74
C ASP A 50 22.18 14.89 -3.88
N PRO A 51 21.56 15.17 -5.04
CA PRO A 51 21.48 14.23 -6.14
C PRO A 51 22.85 13.71 -6.62
N LYS A 52 23.92 14.49 -6.43
CA LYS A 52 25.30 14.07 -6.78
C LYS A 52 25.87 13.00 -5.86
N LEU A 53 25.31 12.86 -4.66
CA LEU A 53 25.70 11.84 -3.68
C LEU A 53 24.82 10.59 -3.77
N ALA A 54 23.79 10.60 -4.61
CA ALA A 54 22.92 9.45 -4.80
C ALA A 54 23.69 8.31 -5.49
N THR A 55 23.42 7.09 -5.03
CA THR A 55 24.05 5.86 -5.50
C THR A 55 22.98 4.84 -5.86
N ALA A 56 23.34 3.81 -6.62
CA ALA A 56 22.40 2.74 -6.95
C ALA A 56 21.86 2.02 -5.71
N ASP A 57 22.64 1.97 -4.62
CA ASP A 57 22.25 1.33 -3.36
C ASP A 57 21.09 2.07 -2.68
N ASP A 58 20.90 3.37 -2.94
CA ASP A 58 19.79 4.15 -2.39
C ASP A 58 18.41 3.72 -2.97
N PHE A 59 18.41 3.05 -4.12
CA PHE A 59 17.21 2.54 -4.81
C PHE A 59 17.07 1.02 -4.70
N TYR A 60 17.99 0.38 -3.99
CA TYR A 60 18.05 -1.06 -3.88
C TYR A 60 17.69 -1.49 -2.46
N PHE A 61 16.71 -2.39 -2.35
CA PHE A 61 16.35 -2.97 -1.08
C PHE A 61 17.40 -4.00 -0.65
N SER A 62 18.35 -3.59 0.20
CA SER A 62 19.43 -4.46 0.72
C SER A 62 19.32 -4.73 2.23
N GLY A 63 20.04 -5.76 2.71
CA GLY A 63 20.16 -6.08 4.15
C GLY A 63 19.37 -7.31 4.64
N PRO A 64 19.27 -7.59 5.95
CA PRO A 64 18.58 -8.77 6.49
C PRO A 64 17.07 -8.81 6.15
N LYS A 65 16.52 -7.67 5.71
CA LYS A 65 15.17 -7.53 5.17
C LYS A 65 15.09 -7.90 3.67
N MET A 66 16.20 -7.88 2.91
CA MET A 66 16.36 -8.29 1.49
C MET A 66 16.21 -9.80 1.25
N LEU A 67 16.52 -10.64 2.25
CA LEU A 67 16.06 -12.04 2.24
C LEU A 67 14.52 -12.09 2.04
N GLY A 68 13.80 -11.09 2.52
CA GLY A 68 12.39 -11.17 2.89
C GLY A 68 11.34 -10.98 1.81
N LEU A 69 11.67 -10.62 0.56
CA LEU A 69 10.65 -10.54 -0.50
C LEU A 69 10.58 -11.74 -1.43
N HIS A 70 11.65 -12.54 -1.55
CA HIS A 70 11.58 -13.82 -2.27
C HIS A 70 11.40 -14.99 -1.28
N ILE A 71 11.87 -14.85 -0.05
CA ILE A 71 11.73 -15.87 1.01
C ILE A 71 10.43 -15.66 1.78
N PRO A 72 9.59 -16.71 1.91
CA PRO A 72 8.42 -16.67 2.79
C PRO A 72 8.79 -16.40 4.23
N ARG A 73 8.03 -15.53 4.88
CA ARG A 73 8.24 -15.23 6.29
C ARG A 73 7.30 -16.06 7.16
N SER A 74 7.71 -16.29 8.40
CA SER A 74 6.93 -17.07 9.36
C SER A 74 5.58 -16.42 9.62
N THR A 75 4.51 -17.19 9.40
CA THR A 75 3.12 -16.84 9.70
C THR A 75 2.66 -17.44 11.03
N SER A 76 3.59 -17.98 11.84
CA SER A 76 3.32 -18.60 13.14
C SER A 76 2.93 -17.58 14.22
N ASN A 77 1.78 -16.94 14.03
CA ASN A 77 1.15 -16.02 14.96
C ASN A 77 -0.38 -16.25 14.94
N ARG A 78 -1.09 -15.64 15.88
CA ARG A 78 -2.54 -15.84 16.06
C ARG A 78 -3.39 -15.48 14.84
N VAL A 79 -2.87 -14.67 13.93
CA VAL A 79 -3.58 -14.17 12.75
C VAL A 79 -3.24 -14.99 11.50
N GLY A 80 -2.17 -15.80 11.54
CA GLY A 80 -1.73 -16.62 10.40
C GLY A 80 -1.23 -15.79 9.22
N LEU A 81 -0.68 -14.59 9.48
CA LEU A 81 -0.34 -13.60 8.45
C LEU A 81 1.01 -12.97 8.76
N ASN A 82 1.84 -12.75 7.75
CA ASN A 82 3.00 -11.87 7.86
C ASN A 82 2.99 -10.83 6.73
N VAL A 83 3.19 -9.56 7.10
CA VAL A 83 3.27 -8.41 6.19
C VAL A 83 4.70 -7.88 6.17
N THR A 84 5.34 -7.92 5.02
CA THR A 84 6.68 -7.37 4.81
C THR A 84 6.57 -6.13 3.92
N GLN A 85 6.64 -4.95 4.53
CA GLN A 85 6.54 -3.65 3.86
C GLN A 85 7.88 -3.19 3.29
N VAL A 86 7.80 -2.53 2.14
CA VAL A 86 8.89 -1.89 1.41
C VAL A 86 8.40 -0.52 0.93
N ASN A 87 8.64 0.49 1.75
CA ASN A 87 8.33 1.89 1.48
C ASN A 87 9.59 2.76 1.55
N VAL A 88 9.43 4.08 1.62
CA VAL A 88 10.53 5.04 1.73
C VAL A 88 11.48 4.80 2.91
N GLU A 89 11.02 4.16 3.99
CA GLU A 89 11.89 3.82 5.13
C GLU A 89 12.81 2.64 4.82
N GLN A 90 12.46 1.81 3.85
CA GLN A 90 13.25 0.66 3.43
C GLN A 90 14.08 0.93 2.18
N ILE A 91 13.53 1.72 1.26
CA ILE A 91 14.21 2.15 0.04
C ILE A 91 14.08 3.68 0.00
N PRO A 92 15.08 4.42 0.49
CA PRO A 92 15.04 5.88 0.53
C PRO A 92 14.83 6.53 -0.85
N GLY A 93 15.25 5.87 -1.92
CA GLY A 93 15.03 6.30 -3.30
C GLY A 93 13.57 6.30 -3.77
N LEU A 94 12.63 5.71 -3.03
CA LEU A 94 11.19 5.75 -3.36
C LEU A 94 10.49 7.06 -3.00
N ASN A 95 11.15 7.91 -2.22
CA ASN A 95 10.62 9.22 -1.85
C ASN A 95 10.26 10.03 -3.11
N THR A 96 9.07 10.67 -3.11
CA THR A 96 8.47 11.39 -4.26
C THR A 96 8.06 10.57 -5.49
N LEU A 97 8.36 9.26 -5.55
CA LEU A 97 8.01 8.43 -6.73
C LEU A 97 6.57 7.89 -6.70
N GLY A 98 5.86 8.06 -5.59
CA GLY A 98 4.47 7.67 -5.47
C GLY A 98 4.23 6.16 -5.51
N ILE A 99 5.22 5.34 -5.15
CA ILE A 99 5.10 3.88 -5.12
C ILE A 99 5.63 3.29 -3.82
N SER A 100 4.97 2.23 -3.37
CA SER A 100 5.41 1.35 -2.29
C SER A 100 4.98 -0.08 -2.59
N LEU A 101 5.60 -1.02 -1.89
CA LEU A 101 5.42 -2.45 -2.12
C LEU A 101 5.25 -3.18 -0.80
N VAL A 102 4.43 -4.22 -0.80
CA VAL A 102 4.25 -5.10 0.36
C VAL A 102 4.13 -6.54 -0.10
N ARG A 103 4.83 -7.45 0.60
CA ARG A 103 4.61 -8.90 0.48
C ARG A 103 3.77 -9.38 1.65
N ILE A 104 2.77 -10.18 1.34
CA ILE A 104 1.90 -10.80 2.34
C ILE A 104 1.98 -12.32 2.20
N ASP A 105 2.44 -12.97 3.26
CA ASP A 105 2.42 -14.42 3.40
C ASP A 105 1.24 -14.82 4.31
N TYR A 106 0.46 -15.81 3.88
CA TYR A 106 -0.69 -16.33 4.61
C TYR A 106 -0.48 -17.81 4.96
N ASP A 107 -0.80 -18.17 6.19
CA ASP A 107 -1.02 -19.55 6.62
C ASP A 107 -2.40 -20.04 6.17
N PRO A 108 -2.69 -21.36 6.19
CA PRO A 108 -4.05 -21.84 6.05
C PRO A 108 -4.97 -21.17 7.07
N ASN A 109 -6.05 -20.54 6.58
CA ASN A 109 -7.00 -19.73 7.36
C ASN A 109 -6.47 -18.40 7.91
N GLY A 110 -5.27 -17.97 7.51
CA GLY A 110 -4.75 -16.65 7.83
C GLY A 110 -5.65 -15.54 7.29
N LEU A 111 -5.83 -14.47 8.08
CA LEU A 111 -6.72 -13.36 7.74
C LEU A 111 -5.98 -12.03 7.76
N ASN A 112 -6.09 -11.27 6.67
CA ASN A 112 -5.80 -9.84 6.73
C ASN A 112 -7.13 -9.14 7.01
N ALA A 113 -7.26 -8.54 8.20
CA ALA A 113 -8.51 -7.93 8.63
C ALA A 113 -8.95 -6.82 7.65
N PRO A 114 -10.25 -6.53 7.54
CA PRO A 114 -10.72 -5.38 6.76
C PRO A 114 -10.01 -4.09 7.20
N HIS A 115 -9.37 -3.42 6.26
CA HIS A 115 -8.68 -2.14 6.46
C HIS A 115 -8.74 -1.30 5.18
N SER A 116 -8.30 -0.05 5.27
CA SER A 116 -8.21 0.87 4.14
C SER A 116 -6.86 1.57 4.11
N HIS A 117 -6.46 2.00 2.92
CA HIS A 117 -5.33 2.89 2.72
C HIS A 117 -5.86 4.27 2.30
N PRO A 118 -5.84 5.28 3.19
CA PRO A 118 -6.53 6.55 2.96
C PRO A 118 -5.91 7.38 1.82
N CYS A 119 -4.62 7.20 1.54
CA CYS A 119 -3.87 7.96 0.54
C CYS A 119 -3.27 7.07 -0.56
N ALA A 120 -3.74 5.81 -0.68
CA ALA A 120 -3.15 4.87 -1.62
C ALA A 120 -4.17 3.92 -2.23
N THR A 121 -3.99 3.62 -3.52
CA THR A 121 -4.65 2.50 -4.19
C THR A 121 -3.76 1.27 -4.11
N GLU A 122 -4.33 0.06 -4.02
CA GLU A 122 -3.58 -1.20 -3.95
C GLU A 122 -3.86 -2.06 -5.20
N ILE A 123 -2.79 -2.53 -5.86
CA ILE A 123 -2.84 -3.57 -6.89
C ILE A 123 -2.18 -4.82 -6.30
N ARG A 124 -2.89 -5.94 -6.29
CA ARG A 124 -2.40 -7.22 -5.74
C ARG A 124 -2.21 -8.28 -6.82
N VAL A 125 -1.08 -8.98 -6.73
CA VAL A 125 -0.71 -10.14 -7.54
C VAL A 125 -0.53 -11.36 -6.64
N VAL A 126 -1.21 -12.46 -6.93
CA VAL A 126 -1.04 -13.71 -6.19
C VAL A 126 0.14 -14.47 -6.79
N LEU A 127 1.14 -14.78 -5.97
CA LEU A 127 2.35 -15.49 -6.38
C LEU A 127 2.24 -17.01 -6.17
N GLU A 128 1.47 -17.46 -5.17
CA GLU A 128 1.21 -18.88 -4.92
C GLU A 128 -0.13 -19.06 -4.19
N GLY A 129 -0.84 -20.14 -4.53
CA GLY A 129 -2.14 -20.50 -3.95
C GLY A 129 -3.31 -19.71 -4.52
N THR A 130 -4.47 -19.84 -3.86
CA THR A 130 -5.69 -19.11 -4.20
C THR A 130 -5.90 -17.99 -3.18
N PRO A 131 -6.24 -16.75 -3.58
CA PRO A 131 -6.47 -15.68 -2.62
C PRO A 131 -7.61 -16.03 -1.64
N PRO A 132 -7.57 -15.60 -0.38
CA PRO A 132 -8.74 -15.67 0.48
C PRO A 132 -9.90 -14.89 -0.17
N CYS A 133 -11.10 -15.49 -0.19
CA CYS A 133 -12.28 -15.10 -0.98
C CYS A 133 -12.89 -13.70 -0.71
N TRP A 134 -12.15 -12.80 -0.04
CA TRP A 134 -12.59 -11.46 0.33
C TRP A 134 -11.86 -10.35 -0.40
N LEU A 135 -11.37 -10.61 -1.62
CA LEU A 135 -10.90 -9.53 -2.49
C LEU A 135 -12.11 -8.69 -2.94
N CYS A 136 -12.42 -7.65 -2.18
CA CYS A 136 -13.15 -6.51 -2.71
C CYS A 136 -12.20 -5.79 -3.69
N HIS A 137 -12.34 -6.12 -4.97
CA HIS A 137 -11.79 -5.31 -6.03
C HIS A 137 -12.40 -3.91 -5.95
N PHE A 138 -11.60 -2.89 -6.31
CA PHE A 138 -12.01 -1.49 -6.36
C PHE A 138 -13.39 -1.36 -7.02
N GLN A 139 -14.29 -0.66 -6.31
CA GLN A 139 -15.63 -0.26 -6.73
C GLN A 139 -16.75 -1.32 -6.61
N PHE A 140 -17.43 -1.29 -5.45
CA PHE A 140 -18.83 -1.66 -5.22
C PHE A 140 -19.35 -3.03 -5.73
N ARG A 141 -18.56 -4.10 -5.70
CA ARG A 141 -19.15 -5.45 -5.81
C ARG A 141 -18.37 -6.48 -5.00
N SER A 142 -19.04 -7.04 -3.98
CA SER A 142 -18.58 -8.27 -3.35
C SER A 142 -18.70 -9.40 -4.37
N TRP A 143 -17.58 -10.02 -4.72
CA TRP A 143 -17.58 -11.28 -5.48
C TRP A 143 -17.05 -12.37 -4.55
N GLN A 144 -17.91 -13.34 -4.23
CA GLN A 144 -17.57 -14.50 -3.40
C GLN A 144 -17.43 -15.73 -4.30
N PRO A 145 -16.21 -16.10 -4.73
CA PRO A 145 -16.00 -17.41 -5.34
C PRO A 145 -16.12 -18.53 -4.28
N PRO A 146 -16.53 -19.74 -4.68
CA PRO A 146 -16.59 -20.88 -3.78
C PRO A 146 -15.22 -21.16 -3.16
N LEU A 147 -15.21 -21.39 -1.85
CA LEU A 147 -14.03 -21.75 -1.07
C LEU A 147 -13.42 -23.04 -1.61
N HIS A 148 -12.24 -22.95 -2.23
CA HIS A 148 -11.34 -24.08 -2.34
C HIS A 148 -10.30 -23.98 -1.20
N GLN A 149 -10.54 -24.78 -0.17
CA GLN A 149 -9.65 -24.98 0.97
C GLN A 149 -8.53 -25.94 0.53
N GLY A 150 -7.54 -25.42 -0.19
CA GLY A 150 -6.28 -26.12 -0.43
C GLY A 150 -5.32 -25.98 0.76
N PRO A 151 -4.52 -27.00 1.11
CA PRO A 151 -3.62 -27.03 2.26
C PRO A 151 -2.30 -26.24 2.07
N THR A 152 -2.15 -25.51 0.97
CA THR A 152 -0.89 -24.84 0.61
C THR A 152 -0.82 -23.42 1.16
N GLN A 153 0.34 -23.05 1.68
CA GLN A 153 0.71 -21.68 2.04
C GLN A 153 0.44 -20.72 0.87
N ARG A 154 -0.10 -19.52 1.14
CA ARG A 154 -0.56 -18.59 0.09
C ARG A 154 0.28 -17.33 0.11
N ARG A 155 0.59 -16.79 -1.07
CA ARG A 155 1.49 -15.63 -1.23
C ARG A 155 0.90 -14.56 -2.12
N CYS A 156 0.96 -13.31 -1.68
CA CYS A 156 0.53 -12.14 -2.44
C CYS A 156 1.61 -11.05 -2.43
N LEU A 157 1.76 -10.35 -3.55
CA LEU A 157 2.52 -9.12 -3.68
C LEU A 157 1.53 -7.98 -3.94
N CYS A 158 1.61 -6.91 -3.18
CA CYS A 158 0.79 -5.73 -3.41
C CYS A 158 1.66 -4.52 -3.68
N VAL A 159 1.34 -3.78 -4.74
CA VAL A 159 1.91 -2.48 -5.06
C VAL A 159 0.87 -1.45 -4.67
N SER A 160 1.26 -0.47 -3.87
CA SER A 160 0.39 0.66 -3.55
C SER A 160 0.93 1.96 -4.13
N GLY A 161 0.03 2.79 -4.67
CA GLY A 161 0.39 4.16 -5.05
C GLY A 161 0.50 5.01 -3.79
N GLY A 162 1.69 5.50 -3.45
CA GLY A 162 1.98 6.12 -2.14
C GLY A 162 3.44 5.89 -1.70
N SER A 163 4.30 6.91 -1.60
CA SER A 163 5.67 6.85 -1.05
C SER A 163 5.66 6.55 0.46
N HIS A 164 4.61 7.03 1.13
CA HIS A 164 4.29 6.80 2.53
C HIS A 164 3.11 5.83 2.64
N SER A 165 3.36 4.53 2.59
CA SER A 165 2.43 3.59 3.21
C SER A 165 2.49 3.83 4.72
N LEU A 166 1.64 4.72 5.23
CA LEU A 166 1.51 4.99 6.66
C LEU A 166 1.44 3.66 7.43
N PRO A 167 2.00 3.59 8.65
CA PRO A 167 1.76 2.45 9.52
C PRO A 167 0.26 2.22 9.59
N ILE A 168 -0.15 0.97 9.40
CA ILE A 168 -1.54 0.50 9.42
C ILE A 168 -2.21 1.07 10.68
N GLN A 169 -2.92 2.19 10.52
CA GLN A 169 -3.62 2.82 11.63
C GLN A 169 -5.01 2.19 11.63
N CYS A 170 -5.17 1.15 12.44
CA CYS A 170 -6.46 0.59 12.80
C CYS A 170 -7.28 1.70 13.49
N GLY A 171 -8.05 2.46 12.70
CA GLY A 171 -9.26 3.07 13.20
C GLY A 171 -10.25 1.94 13.46
N GLN A 172 -10.50 1.65 14.74
CA GLN A 172 -11.70 0.91 15.10
C GLN A 172 -12.90 1.71 14.60
N ILE A 173 -13.71 1.08 13.75
CA ILE A 173 -15.12 1.46 13.60
C ILE A 173 -15.91 0.60 14.58
#